data_AF-A0A8S9QSX1-F1
#
_entry.id   AF-A0A8S9QSX1-F1
#
_cell.length_a   1.000
_cell.length_b   1.000
_cell.length_c   1.000
_cell.angle_alpha   90.00
_cell.angle_beta   90.00
_cell.angle_gamma   90.00
#
_symmetry.space_group_name_H-M   'P 1'
#
loop_
_entity.id
_entity.type
_entity.pdbx_description
1 polymer ?
#
loop_
_entity_poly.entity_id
_entity_poly.type
_entity_poly.pdbx_seq_one_letter_code
_entity_poly.pdbx_strand_id
1 'polypeptide(L)'
;MFMKGMENREKHLLTEYTTILRNYKDMKKDLDETKTKNATKDDEIKHLREKMTLLQKGLADSNDLLESQMSNDDYSLGFMAAENESMSLVEEQFRLNIDELLEENLDFWLRFSTAFGQIQGYDTSIEDLQGEISKLEQRKKQDGSGTAKYALRSDVRPLFRHLREINTDLGLWLEKGAALKEELKSRFESLCNIQEEITKALKSSAEDDDFKFTSYQAAKFQGEVLNMKQENNKVADELQAGLDHITTLQLEIDKTLGMLTEEFALSGSKNRSELDLQHSDSRSRVPLRSFIFGSKQKKTKPSIFSCMHPSLYRKMKASTPT
;
A
#
# COMPACT_ATOMS: atom_id res chain seq x y z
N MET A 1 -15.01 21.90 14.63
CA MET A 1 -14.52 22.87 13.61
C MET A 1 -13.41 22.30 12.71
N PHE A 2 -12.64 21.30 13.16
CA PHE A 2 -11.54 20.68 12.40
C PHE A 2 -12.00 19.87 11.16
N MET A 3 -13.08 19.09 11.30
CA MET A 3 -13.66 18.23 10.25
C MET A 3 -14.00 18.96 8.93
N LYS A 4 -14.63 20.15 9.02
CA LYS A 4 -15.00 20.95 7.84
C LYS A 4 -13.78 21.58 7.14
N GLY A 5 -12.65 21.67 7.83
CA GLY A 5 -11.38 22.10 7.26
C GLY A 5 -10.73 21.00 6.42
N MET A 6 -10.78 19.75 6.87
CA MET A 6 -10.21 18.59 6.17
C MET A 6 -10.98 18.22 4.91
N GLU A 7 -12.31 18.17 4.97
CA GLU A 7 -13.17 17.80 3.84
C GLU A 7 -13.01 18.77 2.64
N ASN A 8 -12.86 20.07 2.93
CA ASN A 8 -12.58 21.07 1.90
C ASN A 8 -11.16 20.94 1.34
N ARG A 9 -10.19 20.53 2.18
CA ARG A 9 -8.79 20.35 1.77
C ARG A 9 -8.64 19.13 0.88
N GLU A 10 -9.31 18.02 1.21
CA GLU A 10 -9.34 16.79 0.41
C GLU A 10 -10.01 17.02 -0.94
N LYS A 11 -11.19 17.66 -0.96
CA LYS A 11 -11.88 17.98 -2.21
C LYS A 11 -11.03 18.89 -3.10
N HIS A 12 -10.32 19.84 -2.49
CA HIS A 12 -9.37 20.70 -3.22
C HIS A 12 -8.20 19.88 -3.77
N LEU A 13 -7.55 19.05 -2.95
CA LEU A 13 -6.47 18.14 -3.36
C LEU A 13 -6.87 17.23 -4.51
N LEU A 14 -8.05 16.60 -4.45
CA LEU A 14 -8.55 15.72 -5.50
C LEU A 14 -8.80 16.48 -6.82
N THR A 15 -9.30 17.71 -6.72
CA THR A 15 -9.57 18.56 -7.90
C THR A 15 -8.27 19.03 -8.55
N GLU A 16 -7.32 19.49 -7.74
CA GLU A 16 -5.97 19.89 -8.20
C GLU A 16 -5.27 18.68 -8.85
N TYR A 17 -5.29 17.52 -8.20
CA TYR A 17 -4.68 16.29 -8.74
C TYR A 17 -5.30 15.86 -10.06
N THR A 18 -6.63 15.87 -10.16
CA THR A 18 -7.35 15.53 -11.41
C THR A 18 -6.97 16.50 -12.55
N THR A 19 -6.79 17.78 -12.22
CA THR A 19 -6.40 18.82 -13.18
C THR A 19 -4.94 18.63 -13.63
N ILE A 20 -4.04 18.36 -12.69
CA ILE A 20 -2.63 18.07 -12.97
C ILE A 20 -2.50 16.82 -13.84
N LEU A 21 -3.23 15.74 -13.53
CA LEU A 21 -3.25 14.51 -14.32
C LEU A 21 -3.69 14.76 -15.75
N ARG A 22 -4.76 15.55 -15.93
CA ARG A 22 -5.26 15.90 -17.27
C ARG A 22 -4.20 16.72 -18.03
N ASN A 23 -3.65 17.75 -17.40
CA ASN A 23 -2.63 18.60 -17.99
C ASN A 23 -1.36 17.82 -18.36
N TYR A 24 -0.93 16.90 -17.49
CA TYR A 24 0.20 16.01 -17.78
C TYR A 24 -0.07 15.12 -18.99
N LYS A 25 -1.29 14.58 -19.10
CA LYS A 25 -1.70 13.75 -20.24
C LYS A 25 -1.68 14.55 -21.56
N ASP A 26 -2.22 15.77 -21.53
CA ASP A 26 -2.25 16.66 -22.69
C ASP A 26 -0.82 17.08 -23.09
N MET A 27 0.01 17.44 -22.12
CA MET A 27 1.41 17.81 -22.36
C MET A 27 2.24 16.62 -22.88
N LYS A 28 2.00 15.40 -22.38
CA LYS A 28 2.63 14.17 -22.90
C LYS A 28 2.24 13.93 -24.36
N LYS A 29 0.97 14.12 -24.70
CA LYS A 29 0.49 14.02 -26.08
C LYS A 29 1.16 15.07 -26.99
N ASP A 30 1.23 16.32 -26.56
CA ASP A 30 1.90 17.38 -27.32
C ASP A 30 3.41 17.10 -27.49
N LEU A 31 4.04 16.50 -26.47
CA LEU A 31 5.44 16.06 -26.55
C LEU A 31 5.63 14.95 -27.59
N ASP A 32 4.73 13.96 -27.64
CA ASP A 32 4.80 12.90 -28.64
C ASP A 32 4.55 13.43 -30.06
N GLU A 33 3.62 14.38 -30.23
CA GLU A 33 3.39 15.08 -31.50
C GLU A 33 4.59 15.93 -31.94
N THR A 34 5.34 16.52 -31.01
CA THR A 34 6.54 17.30 -31.33
C THR A 34 7.74 16.41 -31.63
N LYS A 35 7.92 15.30 -30.90
CA LYS A 35 8.92 14.27 -31.21
C LYS A 35 8.76 13.71 -32.62
N THR A 36 7.53 13.37 -33.01
CA THR A 36 7.23 12.87 -34.36
C THR A 36 7.52 13.92 -35.45
N LYS A 37 7.14 15.18 -35.23
CA LYS A 37 7.48 16.28 -36.15
C LYS A 37 9.00 16.50 -36.25
N ASN A 38 9.73 16.40 -35.16
CA ASN A 38 11.19 16.53 -35.19
C ASN A 38 11.85 15.38 -35.95
N ALA A 39 11.40 14.14 -35.76
CA ALA A 39 11.87 13.00 -36.54
C ALA A 39 11.71 13.22 -38.05
N THR A 40 10.57 13.74 -38.51
CA THR A 40 10.36 14.05 -39.93
C THR A 40 11.30 15.15 -40.46
N LYS A 41 11.65 16.14 -39.61
CA LYS A 41 12.60 17.19 -39.99
C LYS A 41 14.03 16.67 -40.02
N ASP A 42 14.39 15.76 -39.12
CA ASP A 42 15.71 15.13 -39.12
C ASP A 42 15.92 14.28 -40.38
N ASP A 43 14.89 13.56 -40.84
CA ASP A 43 14.90 12.87 -42.14
C ASP A 43 15.09 13.84 -43.32
N GLU A 44 14.43 14.99 -43.28
CA GLU A 44 14.59 16.03 -44.32
C GLU A 44 15.99 16.66 -44.29
N ILE A 45 16.54 16.93 -43.10
CA ILE A 45 17.92 17.40 -42.93
C ILE A 45 18.90 16.37 -43.47
N LYS A 46 18.69 15.08 -43.19
CA LYS A 46 19.52 13.99 -43.73
C LYS A 46 19.47 13.97 -45.26
N HIS A 47 18.27 14.05 -45.84
CA HIS A 47 18.10 14.12 -47.29
C HIS A 47 18.80 15.34 -47.91
N LEU A 48 18.67 16.52 -47.29
CA LEU A 48 19.33 17.73 -47.77
C LEU A 48 20.86 17.64 -47.67
N ARG A 49 21.39 17.02 -46.62
CA ARG A 49 22.83 16.74 -46.50
C ARG A 49 23.32 15.80 -47.60
N GLU A 50 22.61 14.72 -47.88
CA GLU A 50 22.95 13.80 -48.99
C GLU A 50 22.94 14.50 -50.35
N LYS A 51 21.96 15.38 -50.62
CA LYS A 51 21.91 16.20 -51.83
C LYS A 51 23.08 17.18 -51.90
N MET A 52 23.44 17.83 -50.79
CA MET A 52 24.60 18.73 -50.73
C MET A 52 25.91 17.99 -51.01
N THR A 53 26.08 16.78 -50.47
CA THR A 53 27.24 15.93 -50.75
C THR A 53 27.32 15.56 -52.24
N LEU A 54 26.20 15.21 -52.86
CA LEU A 54 26.14 14.91 -54.30
C LEU A 54 26.48 16.14 -55.17
N LEU A 55 26.00 17.32 -54.79
CA LEU A 55 26.30 18.57 -55.51
C LEU A 55 27.76 19.00 -55.33
N GLN A 56 28.32 18.87 -54.13
CA GLN A 56 29.75 19.13 -53.89
C GLN A 56 30.64 18.18 -54.70
N LYS A 57 30.25 16.91 -54.81
CA LYS A 57 30.97 15.92 -55.64
C LYS A 57 30.88 16.24 -57.14
N GLY A 58 29.70 16.63 -57.65
CA GLY A 58 29.54 17.04 -59.04
C GLY A 58 30.25 18.36 -59.40
N LEU A 59 30.44 19.25 -58.43
CA LEU A 59 31.24 20.48 -58.58
C LEU A 59 32.74 20.20 -58.54
N ALA A 60 33.20 19.20 -57.76
CA ALA A 60 34.59 18.75 -57.77
C ALA A 60 34.97 18.14 -59.13
N ASP A 61 34.08 17.34 -59.74
CA ASP A 61 34.29 16.73 -61.06
C ASP A 61 34.33 17.76 -62.21
N SER A 62 33.79 18.97 -62.01
CA SER A 62 33.86 20.07 -62.99
C SER A 62 35.11 20.95 -62.88
N ASN A 63 35.90 20.78 -61.82
CA ASN A 63 37.05 21.64 -61.51
C ASN A 63 38.40 20.94 -61.69
N ASP A 64 38.43 19.81 -62.40
CA ASP A 64 39.59 18.94 -62.61
C ASP A 64 40.62 19.49 -63.63
N LEU A 65 40.83 20.82 -63.64
CA LEU A 65 41.88 21.48 -64.43
C LEU A 65 42.60 22.61 -63.69
N LEU A 66 42.59 22.62 -62.35
CA LEU A 66 43.43 23.52 -61.57
C LEU A 66 43.89 22.83 -60.28
N GLU A 67 44.81 21.91 -60.47
CA GLU A 67 45.63 21.33 -59.42
C GLU A 67 46.50 22.42 -58.77
N SER A 68 46.31 22.69 -57.48
CA SER A 68 47.43 22.71 -56.52
C SER A 68 46.93 23.03 -55.11
N GLN A 69 47.33 22.17 -54.17
CA GLN A 69 47.44 22.45 -52.74
C GLN A 69 46.12 22.71 -52.00
N MET A 70 45.67 21.69 -51.25
CA MET A 70 45.43 21.77 -49.80
C MET A 70 45.01 20.38 -49.30
N SER A 71 45.91 19.70 -48.57
CA SER A 71 45.51 18.65 -47.63
C SER A 71 44.55 19.28 -46.63
N ASN A 72 43.32 18.79 -46.54
CA ASN A 72 42.45 19.01 -45.40
C ASN A 72 41.51 17.81 -45.26
N ASP A 73 41.76 17.03 -44.21
CA ASP A 73 40.77 16.45 -43.31
C ASP A 73 39.55 15.72 -43.92
N ASP A 74 39.76 14.49 -44.38
CA ASP A 74 38.69 13.55 -44.80
C ASP A 74 38.40 12.45 -43.74
N TYR A 75 38.66 12.72 -42.45
CA TYR A 75 38.42 11.74 -41.37
C TYR A 75 37.32 12.14 -40.38
N SER A 76 36.73 13.33 -40.49
CA SER A 76 35.89 13.89 -39.42
C SER A 76 34.38 13.60 -39.57
N LEU A 77 33.88 13.32 -40.77
CA LEU A 77 32.43 13.30 -41.00
C LEU A 77 31.75 11.95 -40.63
N GLY A 78 32.50 10.85 -40.63
CA GLY A 78 31.97 9.52 -40.25
C GLY A 78 31.91 9.27 -38.74
N PHE A 79 32.64 10.04 -37.93
CA PHE A 79 32.74 9.85 -36.49
C PHE A 79 31.56 10.52 -35.74
N MET A 80 31.14 11.71 -36.19
CA MET A 80 30.04 12.47 -35.56
C MET A 80 28.67 11.80 -35.63
N ALA A 81 28.44 10.87 -36.56
CA ALA A 81 27.16 10.16 -36.70
C ALA A 81 26.99 9.05 -35.65
N ALA A 82 28.07 8.40 -35.23
CA ALA A 82 28.06 7.36 -34.19
C ALA A 82 28.19 7.94 -32.77
N GLU A 83 28.83 9.11 -32.63
CA GLU A 83 29.04 9.76 -31.33
C GLU A 83 27.75 10.32 -30.71
N ASN A 84 26.86 10.88 -31.55
CA ASN A 84 25.58 11.44 -31.10
C ASN A 84 24.59 10.35 -30.61
N GLU A 85 24.73 9.12 -31.11
CA GLU A 85 23.94 7.97 -30.65
C GLU A 85 24.32 7.58 -29.22
N SER A 86 25.60 7.58 -28.85
CA SER A 86 26.04 7.19 -27.50
C SER A 86 25.64 8.18 -26.39
N MET A 87 25.64 9.49 -26.70
CA MET A 87 25.14 10.56 -25.82
C MET A 87 23.63 10.46 -25.62
N SER A 88 22.89 10.14 -26.69
CA SER A 88 21.45 9.87 -26.63
C SER A 88 21.13 8.68 -25.72
N LEU A 89 21.91 7.60 -25.79
CA LEU A 89 21.61 6.36 -25.06
C LEU A 89 21.65 6.51 -23.53
N VAL A 90 22.65 7.22 -22.98
CA VAL A 90 22.75 7.43 -21.52
C VAL A 90 21.65 8.36 -21.01
N GLU A 91 21.37 9.45 -21.74
CA GLU A 91 20.25 10.35 -21.41
C GLU A 91 18.89 9.63 -21.51
N GLU A 92 18.68 8.87 -22.57
CA GLU A 92 17.47 8.10 -22.81
C GLU A 92 17.26 7.06 -21.72
N GLN A 93 18.33 6.36 -21.29
CA GLN A 93 18.26 5.43 -20.17
C GLN A 93 17.82 6.11 -18.87
N PHE A 94 18.41 7.24 -18.50
CA PHE A 94 17.98 7.96 -17.28
C PHE A 94 16.55 8.48 -17.40
N ARG A 95 16.15 8.92 -18.61
CA ARG A 95 14.79 9.39 -18.86
C ARG A 95 13.78 8.24 -18.69
N LEU A 96 14.06 7.07 -19.25
CA LEU A 96 13.23 5.88 -19.11
C LEU A 96 13.09 5.45 -17.65
N ASN A 97 14.20 5.37 -16.91
CA ASN A 97 14.19 4.99 -15.49
C ASN A 97 13.36 5.96 -14.63
N ILE A 98 13.45 7.28 -14.90
CA ILE A 98 12.69 8.30 -14.18
C ILE A 98 11.20 8.24 -14.55
N ASP A 99 10.89 8.07 -15.84
CA ASP A 99 9.51 7.98 -16.32
C ASP A 99 8.80 6.74 -15.76
N GLU A 100 9.50 5.59 -15.68
CA GLU A 100 9.01 4.36 -15.04
C GLU A 100 8.67 4.61 -13.55
N LEU A 101 9.59 5.23 -12.79
CA LEU A 101 9.33 5.58 -11.39
C LEU A 101 8.18 6.58 -11.22
N LEU A 102 8.00 7.50 -12.15
CA LEU A 102 6.88 8.44 -12.14
C LEU A 102 5.55 7.74 -12.41
N GLU A 103 5.52 6.77 -13.32
CA GLU A 103 4.33 5.96 -13.57
C GLU A 103 3.96 5.11 -12.34
N GLU A 104 4.94 4.44 -11.74
CA GLU A 104 4.75 3.73 -10.47
C GLU A 104 4.27 4.67 -9.35
N ASN A 105 4.73 5.92 -9.32
CA ASN A 105 4.26 6.93 -8.37
C ASN A 105 2.78 7.26 -8.53
N LEU A 106 2.24 7.29 -9.76
CA LEU A 106 0.81 7.53 -9.96
C LEU A 106 -0.05 6.42 -9.36
N ASP A 107 0.36 5.16 -9.55
CA ASP A 107 -0.34 4.02 -8.98
C ASP A 107 -0.27 4.02 -7.44
N PHE A 108 0.92 4.26 -6.88
CA PHE A 108 1.10 4.39 -5.44
C PHE A 108 0.21 5.50 -4.86
N TRP A 109 0.21 6.68 -5.50
CA TRP A 109 -0.60 7.81 -5.06
C TRP A 109 -2.09 7.50 -5.03
N LEU A 110 -2.59 6.74 -6.01
CA LEU A 110 -3.98 6.30 -6.01
C LEU A 110 -4.27 5.37 -4.83
N ARG A 111 -3.40 4.39 -4.56
CA ARG A 111 -3.54 3.47 -3.43
C ARG A 111 -3.45 4.20 -2.08
N PHE A 112 -2.47 5.08 -1.94
CA PHE A 112 -2.26 5.90 -0.76
C PHE A 112 -3.46 6.80 -0.47
N SER A 113 -3.91 7.57 -1.45
CA SER A 113 -5.07 8.48 -1.29
C SER A 113 -6.35 7.72 -0.97
N THR A 114 -6.58 6.57 -1.61
CA THR A 114 -7.73 5.70 -1.30
C THR A 114 -7.69 5.19 0.14
N ALA A 115 -6.51 4.76 0.62
CA ALA A 115 -6.35 4.34 2.01
C ALA A 115 -6.56 5.52 2.98
N PHE A 116 -6.03 6.69 2.67
CA PHE A 116 -6.20 7.90 3.49
C PHE A 116 -7.65 8.35 3.60
N GLY A 117 -8.42 8.27 2.51
CA GLY A 117 -9.86 8.59 2.54
C GLY A 117 -10.67 7.70 3.49
N GLN A 118 -10.19 6.50 3.83
CA GLN A 118 -10.87 5.60 4.77
C GLN A 118 -10.80 6.10 6.22
N ILE A 119 -9.75 6.85 6.58
CA ILE A 119 -9.49 7.30 7.96
C ILE A 119 -10.69 8.08 8.51
N GLN A 120 -11.21 9.03 7.74
CA GLN A 120 -12.36 9.85 8.14
C GLN A 120 -13.64 9.01 8.37
N GLY A 121 -13.81 7.96 7.58
CA GLY A 121 -14.92 7.01 7.75
C GLY A 121 -14.83 6.31 9.11
N TYR A 122 -13.62 5.92 9.52
CA TYR A 122 -13.40 5.36 10.84
C TYR A 122 -13.64 6.38 11.95
N ASP A 123 -13.10 7.60 11.84
CA ASP A 123 -13.33 8.67 12.83
C ASP A 123 -14.82 8.86 13.09
N THR A 124 -15.59 9.08 12.03
CA THR A 124 -17.03 9.34 12.13
C THR A 124 -17.78 8.16 12.74
N SER A 125 -17.47 6.94 12.30
CA SER A 125 -18.12 5.72 12.80
C SER A 125 -17.82 5.48 14.30
N ILE A 126 -16.58 5.73 14.72
CA ILE A 126 -16.16 5.61 16.12
C ILE A 126 -16.84 6.68 16.98
N GLU A 127 -16.85 7.95 16.54
CA GLU A 127 -17.53 9.04 17.24
C GLU A 127 -19.02 8.75 17.42
N ASP A 128 -19.71 8.29 16.38
CA ASP A 128 -21.12 7.94 16.43
C ASP A 128 -21.40 6.80 17.42
N LEU A 129 -20.61 5.71 17.35
CA LEU A 129 -20.74 4.58 18.27
C LEU A 129 -20.47 4.95 19.72
N GLN A 130 -19.43 5.76 19.98
CA GLN A 130 -19.15 6.27 21.32
C GLN A 130 -20.29 7.17 21.83
N GLY A 131 -20.90 7.96 20.94
CA GLY A 131 -22.09 8.77 21.24
C GLY A 131 -23.31 7.91 21.60
N GLU A 132 -23.55 6.81 20.88
CA GLU A 132 -24.62 5.85 21.18
C GLU A 132 -24.40 5.14 22.52
N ILE A 133 -23.17 4.70 22.78
CA ILE A 133 -22.77 4.09 24.06
C ILE A 133 -23.03 5.06 25.22
N SER A 134 -22.63 6.33 25.08
CA SER A 134 -22.83 7.35 26.10
C SER A 134 -24.31 7.60 26.40
N LYS A 135 -25.17 7.63 25.37
CA LYS A 135 -26.63 7.75 25.53
C LYS A 135 -27.20 6.54 26.29
N LEU A 136 -26.67 5.35 26.03
CA LEU A 136 -27.13 4.10 26.63
C LEU A 136 -26.72 4.01 28.11
N GLU A 137 -25.51 4.47 28.45
CA GLU A 137 -25.07 4.66 29.84
C GLU A 137 -25.91 5.70 30.59
N GLN A 138 -26.34 6.77 29.93
CA GLN A 138 -27.20 7.77 30.57
C GLN A 138 -28.60 7.21 30.89
N ARG A 139 -29.19 6.41 30.00
CA ARG A 139 -30.46 5.71 30.24
C ARG A 139 -30.37 4.76 31.45
N LYS A 140 -29.25 4.04 31.58
CA LYS A 140 -28.95 3.16 32.74
C LYS A 140 -29.01 3.89 34.07
N LYS A 141 -28.53 5.15 34.13
CA LYS A 141 -28.51 5.96 35.37
C LYS A 141 -29.90 6.45 35.77
N GLN A 142 -30.85 6.52 34.84
CA GLN A 142 -32.23 6.95 35.10
C GLN A 142 -33.17 5.77 35.42
N ASP A 143 -32.98 4.60 34.82
CA ASP A 143 -33.82 3.41 35.05
C ASP A 143 -33.17 2.41 36.04
N GLY A 144 -33.56 2.49 37.32
CA GLY A 144 -33.06 1.61 38.40
C GLY A 144 -33.66 0.19 38.43
N SER A 145 -34.49 -0.20 37.47
CA SER A 145 -35.23 -1.48 37.47
C SER A 145 -34.39 -2.66 36.94
N GLY A 146 -34.45 -3.81 37.62
CA GLY A 146 -33.71 -5.03 37.24
C GLY A 146 -34.06 -5.60 35.87
N THR A 147 -35.28 -5.40 35.39
CA THR A 147 -35.73 -5.85 34.06
C THR A 147 -35.15 -4.98 32.93
N ALA A 148 -34.96 -3.68 33.19
CA ALA A 148 -34.33 -2.74 32.27
C ALA A 148 -32.84 -3.09 32.04
N LYS A 149 -32.14 -3.61 33.05
CA LYS A 149 -30.73 -4.05 32.92
C LYS A 149 -30.52 -5.17 31.89
N TYR A 150 -31.46 -6.10 31.73
CA TYR A 150 -31.33 -7.19 30.76
C TYR A 150 -31.59 -6.71 29.33
N ALA A 151 -32.57 -5.83 29.13
CA ALA A 151 -32.81 -5.17 27.84
C ALA A 151 -31.60 -4.30 27.43
N LEU A 152 -31.08 -3.51 28.36
CA LEU A 152 -29.91 -2.67 28.16
C LEU A 152 -28.65 -3.46 27.78
N ARG A 153 -28.45 -4.65 28.37
CA ARG A 153 -27.38 -5.58 27.96
C ARG A 153 -27.55 -6.15 26.56
N SER A 154 -28.78 -6.26 26.07
CA SER A 154 -29.03 -6.69 24.69
C SER A 154 -28.61 -5.60 23.72
N ASP A 155 -28.89 -4.34 24.05
CA ASP A 155 -28.61 -3.17 23.20
C ASP A 155 -27.11 -2.84 23.11
N VAL A 156 -26.33 -3.21 24.13
CA VAL A 156 -24.86 -3.02 24.15
C VAL A 156 -24.11 -4.01 23.27
N ARG A 157 -24.63 -5.24 23.12
CA ARG A 157 -23.95 -6.30 22.36
C ARG A 157 -23.70 -5.94 20.89
N PRO A 158 -24.68 -5.37 20.15
CA PRO A 158 -24.45 -4.87 18.80
C PRO A 158 -23.35 -3.80 18.73
N LEU A 159 -23.38 -2.82 19.64
CA LEU A 159 -22.37 -1.74 19.68
C LEU A 159 -20.96 -2.29 19.95
N PHE A 160 -20.85 -3.20 20.91
CA PHE A 160 -19.61 -3.89 21.22
C PHE A 160 -19.07 -4.68 20.03
N ARG A 161 -19.95 -5.38 19.30
CA ARG A 161 -19.56 -6.12 18.10
C ARG A 161 -19.06 -5.18 17.02
N HIS A 162 -19.78 -4.10 16.75
CA HIS A 162 -19.41 -3.14 15.71
C HIS A 162 -18.08 -2.44 16.02
N LEU A 163 -17.84 -2.06 17.28
CA LEU A 163 -16.54 -1.54 17.70
C LEU A 163 -15.41 -2.54 17.46
N ARG A 164 -15.62 -3.84 17.68
CA ARG A 164 -14.61 -4.86 17.36
C ARG A 164 -14.38 -5.03 15.87
N GLU A 165 -15.43 -4.96 15.05
CA GLU A 165 -15.33 -5.00 13.60
C GLU A 165 -14.47 -3.83 13.10
N ILE A 166 -14.77 -2.61 13.55
CA ILE A 166 -13.94 -1.43 13.23
C ILE A 166 -12.51 -1.60 13.73
N ASN A 167 -12.28 -2.11 14.94
CA ASN A 167 -10.92 -2.33 15.45
C ASN A 167 -10.11 -3.30 14.57
N THR A 168 -10.78 -4.31 14.02
CA THR A 168 -10.18 -5.26 13.07
C THR A 168 -9.84 -4.54 11.76
N ASP A 169 -10.73 -3.70 11.25
CA ASP A 169 -10.51 -2.90 10.04
C ASP A 169 -9.38 -1.89 10.19
N LEU A 170 -9.26 -1.25 11.37
CA LEU A 170 -8.12 -0.39 11.72
C LEU A 170 -6.81 -1.19 11.69
N GLY A 171 -6.81 -2.43 12.19
CA GLY A 171 -5.66 -3.33 12.12
C GLY A 171 -5.26 -3.64 10.67
N LEU A 172 -6.22 -3.96 9.82
CA LEU A 172 -5.98 -4.18 8.39
C LEU A 172 -5.47 -2.90 7.69
N TRP A 173 -5.91 -1.73 8.14
CA TRP A 173 -5.39 -0.46 7.63
C TRP A 173 -3.92 -0.26 8.02
N LEU A 174 -3.53 -0.56 9.27
CA LEU A 174 -2.13 -0.49 9.70
C LEU A 174 -1.23 -1.44 8.89
N GLU A 175 -1.68 -2.66 8.61
CA GLU A 175 -0.95 -3.61 7.75
C GLU A 175 -0.74 -3.04 6.33
N LYS A 176 -1.77 -2.43 5.74
CA LYS A 176 -1.67 -1.74 4.44
C LYS A 176 -0.70 -0.56 4.52
N GLY A 177 -0.78 0.24 5.58
CA GLY A 177 0.12 1.37 5.80
C GLY A 177 1.58 0.94 5.94
N ALA A 178 1.85 -0.20 6.59
CA ALA A 178 3.18 -0.79 6.65
C ALA A 178 3.70 -1.19 5.27
N ALA A 179 2.88 -1.85 4.44
CA ALA A 179 3.24 -2.20 3.07
C ALA A 179 3.54 -0.96 2.21
N LEU A 180 2.74 0.09 2.31
CA LEU A 180 2.99 1.37 1.63
C LEU A 180 4.31 2.01 2.09
N LYS A 181 4.63 1.92 3.38
CA LYS A 181 5.88 2.46 3.93
C LYS A 181 7.12 1.71 3.41
N GLU A 182 7.03 0.39 3.31
CA GLU A 182 8.10 -0.43 2.72
C GLU A 182 8.31 -0.11 1.24
N GLU A 183 7.23 0.02 0.47
CA GLU A 183 7.28 0.40 -0.93
C GLU A 183 7.91 1.79 -1.13
N LEU A 184 7.53 2.76 -0.30
CA LEU A 184 8.06 4.12 -0.33
C LEU A 184 9.57 4.14 -0.06
N LYS A 185 10.03 3.32 0.89
CA LYS A 185 11.46 3.13 1.18
C LYS A 185 12.20 2.51 0.00
N SER A 186 11.66 1.46 -0.62
CA SER A 186 12.26 0.84 -1.80
C SER A 186 12.41 1.83 -2.96
N ARG A 187 11.40 2.68 -3.19
CA ARG A 187 11.46 3.76 -4.19
C ARG A 187 12.53 4.80 -3.86
N PHE A 188 12.67 5.17 -2.58
CA PHE A 188 13.74 6.07 -2.15
C PHE A 188 15.13 5.48 -2.40
N GLU A 189 15.32 4.18 -2.15
CA GLU A 189 16.55 3.44 -2.47
C GLU A 189 16.83 3.44 -3.99
N SER A 190 15.82 3.19 -4.82
CA SER A 190 15.94 3.28 -6.29
C SER A 190 16.37 4.67 -6.75
N LEU A 191 15.77 5.73 -6.19
CA LEU A 191 16.17 7.12 -6.47
C LEU A 191 17.62 7.41 -6.05
N CYS A 192 18.09 6.85 -4.92
CA CYS A 192 19.50 6.95 -4.52
C CYS A 192 20.41 6.25 -5.54
N ASN A 193 20.06 5.06 -6.00
CA ASN A 193 20.83 4.34 -7.01
C ASN A 193 20.93 5.13 -8.32
N ILE A 194 19.81 5.68 -8.83
CA ILE A 194 19.82 6.54 -10.02
C ILE A 194 20.72 7.76 -9.79
N GLN A 195 20.67 8.37 -8.61
CA GLN A 195 21.52 9.50 -8.26
C GLN A 195 23.02 9.16 -8.32
N GLU A 196 23.39 7.97 -7.83
CA GLU A 196 24.75 7.43 -7.90
C GLU A 196 25.17 7.12 -9.34
N GLU A 197 24.27 6.54 -10.15
CA GLU A 197 24.50 6.25 -11.57
C GLU A 197 24.72 7.52 -12.38
N ILE A 198 23.93 8.58 -12.17
CA ILE A 198 24.14 9.89 -12.80
C ILE A 198 25.53 10.43 -12.45
N THR A 199 25.91 10.33 -11.17
CA THR A 199 27.22 10.80 -10.70
C THR A 199 28.37 10.00 -11.33
N LYS A 200 28.19 8.68 -11.46
CA LYS A 200 29.15 7.78 -12.08
C LYS A 200 29.29 8.07 -13.58
N ALA A 201 28.17 8.24 -14.30
CA ALA A 201 28.15 8.59 -15.71
C ALA A 201 28.83 9.94 -15.98
N LEU A 202 28.64 10.93 -15.09
CA LEU A 202 29.31 12.23 -15.20
C LEU A 202 30.82 12.12 -15.01
N LYS A 203 31.28 11.30 -14.06
CA LYS A 203 32.72 11.08 -13.84
C LYS A 203 33.36 10.35 -15.01
N SER A 204 32.76 9.25 -15.47
CA SER A 204 33.28 8.51 -16.63
C SER A 204 33.30 9.37 -17.89
N SER A 205 32.32 10.26 -18.05
CA SER A 205 32.28 11.17 -19.19
C SER A 205 33.26 12.33 -19.10
N ALA A 206 33.82 12.63 -17.93
CA ALA A 206 34.88 13.64 -17.77
C ALA A 206 36.27 13.04 -18.00
N GLU A 207 36.40 11.72 -17.92
CA GLU A 207 37.61 10.95 -18.26
C GLU A 207 37.67 10.63 -19.77
N ASP A 208 36.56 10.83 -20.48
CA ASP A 208 36.42 10.66 -21.93
C ASP A 208 36.52 12.03 -22.61
N ASP A 209 37.35 12.15 -23.65
CA ASP A 209 37.62 13.43 -24.34
C ASP A 209 36.36 14.00 -25.02
N ASP A 210 35.35 13.15 -25.25
CA ASP A 210 34.15 13.47 -26.03
C ASP A 210 32.99 14.07 -25.18
N PHE A 211 33.13 14.18 -23.84
CA PHE A 211 32.12 14.77 -22.94
C PHE A 211 30.65 14.33 -23.21
N LYS A 212 30.46 13.04 -23.50
CA LYS A 212 29.19 12.40 -23.89
C LYS A 212 28.03 12.57 -22.91
N PHE A 213 28.29 12.84 -21.63
CA PHE A 213 27.30 13.19 -20.62
C PHE A 213 27.71 14.47 -19.91
N THR A 214 27.01 15.54 -20.23
CA THR A 214 27.43 16.88 -19.80
C THR A 214 27.08 17.14 -18.33
N SER A 215 27.86 18.02 -17.70
CA SER A 215 27.53 18.53 -16.36
C SER A 215 26.13 19.15 -16.28
N TYR A 216 25.66 19.77 -17.37
CA TYR A 216 24.32 20.33 -17.47
C TYR A 216 23.22 19.25 -17.41
N GLN A 217 23.32 18.20 -18.23
CA GLN A 217 22.37 17.06 -18.20
C GLN A 217 22.39 16.38 -16.83
N ALA A 218 23.57 16.13 -16.28
CA ALA A 218 23.72 15.56 -14.94
C ALA A 218 23.01 16.40 -13.88
N ALA A 219 23.23 17.72 -13.87
CA ALA A 219 22.58 18.63 -12.92
C ALA A 219 21.06 18.64 -13.08
N LYS A 220 20.55 18.59 -14.33
CA LYS A 220 19.11 18.50 -14.60
C LYS A 220 18.50 17.22 -13.99
N PHE A 221 19.06 16.06 -14.32
CA PHE A 221 18.58 14.78 -13.80
C PHE A 221 18.74 14.67 -12.27
N GLN A 222 19.85 15.16 -11.72
CA GLN A 222 20.05 15.25 -10.27
C GLN A 222 18.95 16.09 -9.60
N GLY A 223 18.57 17.21 -10.20
CA GLY A 223 17.47 18.06 -9.71
C GLY A 223 16.11 17.35 -9.73
N GLU A 224 15.80 16.63 -10.81
CA GLU A 224 14.57 15.85 -10.94
C GLU A 224 14.49 14.74 -9.87
N VAL A 225 15.55 13.95 -9.73
CA VAL A 225 15.66 12.88 -8.72
C VAL A 225 15.57 13.46 -7.31
N LEU A 226 16.25 14.59 -7.04
CA LEU A 226 16.18 15.26 -5.75
C LEU A 226 14.77 15.72 -5.42
N ASN A 227 14.05 16.28 -6.39
CA ASN A 227 12.65 16.69 -6.21
C ASN A 227 11.77 15.47 -5.87
N MET A 228 11.92 14.35 -6.59
CA MET A 228 11.17 13.11 -6.28
C MET A 228 11.50 12.56 -4.89
N LYS A 229 12.76 12.63 -4.45
CA LYS A 229 13.15 12.22 -3.09
C LYS A 229 12.50 13.09 -2.01
N GLN A 230 12.41 14.40 -2.25
CA GLN A 230 11.73 15.31 -1.32
C GLN A 230 10.24 15.03 -1.24
N GLU A 231 9.57 14.81 -2.36
CA GLU A 231 8.15 14.42 -2.36
C GLU A 231 7.93 13.07 -1.68
N ASN A 232 8.80 12.09 -1.92
CA ASN A 232 8.77 10.79 -1.25
C ASN A 232 8.85 10.95 0.28
N ASN A 233 9.73 11.81 0.80
CA ASN A 233 9.79 12.11 2.24
C ASN A 233 8.51 12.77 2.77
N LYS A 234 7.92 13.72 2.04
CA LYS A 234 6.65 14.34 2.45
C LYS A 234 5.54 13.31 2.58
N VAL A 235 5.45 12.40 1.60
CA VAL A 235 4.50 11.28 1.63
C VAL A 235 4.77 10.36 2.82
N ALA A 236 6.04 10.12 3.16
CA ALA A 236 6.41 9.30 4.31
C ALA A 236 5.93 9.93 5.62
N ASP A 237 6.08 11.25 5.76
CA ASP A 237 5.63 12.00 6.93
C ASP A 237 4.10 11.97 7.06
N GLU A 238 3.39 12.22 5.96
CA GLU A 238 1.91 12.13 5.94
C GLU A 238 1.44 10.70 6.28
N LEU A 239 2.05 9.68 5.67
CA LEU A 239 1.75 8.27 5.96
C LEU A 239 1.96 7.94 7.44
N GLN A 240 3.07 8.43 8.02
CA GLN A 240 3.36 8.23 9.43
C GLN A 240 2.32 8.91 10.33
N ALA A 241 1.90 10.14 10.01
CA ALA A 241 0.84 10.82 10.74
C ALA A 241 -0.49 10.03 10.69
N GLY A 242 -0.82 9.44 9.54
CA GLY A 242 -1.98 8.56 9.40
C GLY A 242 -1.89 7.29 10.26
N LEU A 243 -0.72 6.64 10.29
CA LEU A 243 -0.44 5.49 11.16
C LEU A 243 -0.58 5.83 12.65
N ASP A 244 -0.06 6.98 13.06
CA ASP A 244 -0.14 7.44 14.45
C ASP A 244 -1.60 7.74 14.85
N HIS A 245 -2.37 8.34 13.95
CA HIS A 245 -3.80 8.62 14.17
C HIS A 245 -4.61 7.33 14.31
N ILE A 246 -4.42 6.37 13.40
CA ILE A 246 -5.12 5.07 13.46
C ILE A 246 -4.75 4.28 14.72
N THR A 247 -3.48 4.34 15.14
CA THR A 247 -3.04 3.74 16.40
C THR A 247 -3.73 4.40 17.61
N THR A 248 -3.92 5.72 17.56
CA THR A 248 -4.67 6.45 18.59
C THR A 248 -6.13 6.00 18.63
N LEU A 249 -6.80 5.88 17.48
CA LEU A 249 -8.16 5.36 17.38
C LEU A 249 -8.29 3.92 17.93
N GLN A 250 -7.33 3.04 17.64
CA GLN A 250 -7.33 1.69 18.22
C GLN A 250 -7.28 1.71 19.75
N LEU A 251 -6.42 2.55 20.34
CA LEU A 251 -6.34 2.71 21.79
C LEU A 251 -7.65 3.25 22.39
N GLU A 252 -8.33 4.16 21.70
CA GLU A 252 -9.65 4.66 22.11
C GLU A 252 -10.73 3.56 22.05
N ILE A 253 -10.77 2.80 20.96
CA ILE A 253 -11.69 1.66 20.85
C ILE A 253 -11.42 0.64 21.96
N ASP A 254 -10.17 0.25 22.18
CA ASP A 254 -9.80 -0.73 23.21
C ASP A 254 -10.20 -0.24 24.61
N LYS A 255 -10.01 1.06 24.89
CA LYS A 255 -10.48 1.67 26.13
C LYS A 255 -12.00 1.58 26.26
N THR A 256 -12.76 1.92 25.22
CA THR A 256 -14.23 1.84 25.26
C THR A 256 -14.73 0.40 25.39
N LEU A 257 -14.12 -0.56 24.66
CA LEU A 257 -14.40 -1.98 24.79
C LEU A 257 -14.08 -2.50 26.20
N GLY A 258 -13.00 -2.03 26.81
CA GLY A 258 -12.64 -2.32 28.20
C GLY A 258 -13.70 -1.82 29.18
N MET A 259 -14.14 -0.56 29.04
CA MET A 259 -15.23 0.02 29.84
C MET A 259 -16.52 -0.77 29.69
N LEU A 260 -16.94 -1.08 28.45
CA LEU A 260 -18.13 -1.91 28.20
C LEU A 260 -17.99 -3.30 28.84
N THR A 261 -16.81 -3.90 28.75
CA THR A 261 -16.55 -5.21 29.35
C THR A 261 -16.71 -5.13 30.86
N GLU A 262 -16.08 -4.17 31.54
CA GLU A 262 -16.20 -4.02 33.00
C GLU A 262 -17.63 -3.68 33.44
N GLU A 263 -18.26 -2.70 32.80
CA GLU A 263 -19.61 -2.24 33.16
C GLU A 263 -20.70 -3.29 32.99
N PHE A 264 -20.57 -4.14 31.97
CA PHE A 264 -21.58 -5.15 31.62
C PHE A 264 -21.18 -6.58 32.02
N ALA A 265 -19.91 -6.87 32.31
CA ALA A 265 -19.49 -8.13 32.96
C ALA A 265 -19.72 -8.10 34.47
N LEU A 266 -19.53 -6.97 35.16
CA LEU A 266 -19.69 -6.88 36.63
C LEU A 266 -21.15 -6.88 37.10
N SER A 267 -22.11 -6.78 36.18
CA SER A 267 -23.53 -6.94 36.53
C SER A 267 -23.96 -8.42 36.49
N GLY A 268 -23.12 -9.33 36.00
CA GLY A 268 -23.34 -10.77 36.01
C GLY A 268 -22.62 -11.41 37.19
N SER A 269 -23.39 -11.98 38.11
CA SER A 269 -22.96 -12.82 39.22
C SER A 269 -21.64 -13.56 38.98
N LYS A 270 -20.73 -13.42 39.94
CA LYS A 270 -19.55 -14.25 40.23
C LYS A 270 -19.78 -15.71 39.85
N ASN A 271 -19.48 -16.08 38.61
CA ASN A 271 -19.22 -17.43 38.17
C ASN A 271 -18.28 -17.36 36.97
N ARG A 272 -17.05 -17.83 37.22
CA ARG A 272 -16.02 -18.04 36.22
C ARG A 272 -16.51 -19.11 35.25
N SER A 273 -16.61 -18.74 33.98
CA SER A 273 -16.26 -19.62 32.87
C SER A 273 -16.03 -18.75 31.64
N GLU A 274 -14.78 -18.74 31.18
CA GLU A 274 -14.35 -18.50 29.80
C GLU A 274 -15.48 -18.32 28.77
N LEU A 275 -15.43 -17.20 28.05
CA LEU A 275 -16.10 -17.06 26.76
C LEU A 275 -15.48 -18.07 25.77
N ASP A 276 -16.03 -19.28 25.77
CA ASP A 276 -16.06 -20.10 24.57
C ASP A 276 -17.29 -19.65 23.76
N LEU A 277 -17.03 -19.07 22.58
CA LEU A 277 -18.05 -18.67 21.61
C LEU A 277 -18.60 -19.90 20.88
N GLN A 278 -19.06 -20.91 21.62
CA GLN A 278 -19.72 -22.07 21.06
C GLN A 278 -21.22 -21.99 21.34
N HIS A 279 -21.94 -21.73 20.24
CA HIS A 279 -23.33 -22.08 19.97
C HIS A 279 -24.17 -22.48 21.19
N SER A 280 -25.12 -21.61 21.53
CA SER A 280 -26.22 -21.92 22.44
C SER A 280 -27.09 -23.05 21.88
N ASP A 281 -26.73 -24.30 22.17
CA ASP A 281 -27.55 -25.48 21.88
C ASP A 281 -27.66 -26.35 23.13
N SER A 282 -28.58 -25.99 24.04
CA SER A 282 -29.07 -26.94 25.05
C SER A 282 -30.50 -26.64 25.50
N ARG A 283 -31.41 -26.44 24.55
CA ARG A 283 -32.82 -26.78 24.77
C ARG A 283 -33.08 -28.15 24.15
N SER A 284 -33.07 -29.17 25.01
CA SER A 284 -33.62 -30.53 24.83
C SER A 284 -34.31 -30.79 23.47
N ARG A 285 -33.53 -30.99 22.40
CA ARG A 285 -34.07 -31.42 21.10
C ARG A 285 -33.79 -32.89 20.92
N VAL A 286 -34.86 -33.68 21.03
CA VAL A 286 -34.87 -35.08 20.60
C VAL A 286 -34.46 -35.10 19.12
N PRO A 287 -33.40 -35.82 18.73
CA PRO A 287 -32.98 -35.87 17.33
C PRO A 287 -34.16 -36.25 16.42
N LEU A 288 -34.33 -35.58 15.28
CA LEU A 288 -35.41 -35.85 14.31
C LEU A 288 -35.54 -37.35 13.99
N ARG A 289 -34.41 -38.06 13.94
CA ARG A 289 -34.35 -39.50 13.73
C ARG A 289 -34.98 -40.31 14.88
N SER A 290 -34.81 -39.87 16.12
CA SER A 290 -35.43 -40.47 17.31
C SER A 290 -36.92 -40.14 17.42
N PHE A 291 -37.36 -39.00 16.87
CA PHE A 291 -38.77 -38.60 16.83
C PHE A 291 -39.55 -39.33 15.73
N ILE A 292 -38.97 -39.47 14.53
CA ILE A 292 -39.62 -40.07 13.37
C ILE A 292 -39.60 -41.61 13.43
N PHE A 293 -38.53 -42.22 13.95
CA PHE A 293 -38.33 -43.68 13.87
C PHE A 293 -38.35 -44.39 15.24
N GLY A 294 -38.59 -43.66 16.33
CA GLY A 294 -38.50 -44.18 17.69
C GLY A 294 -37.08 -44.56 18.12
N SER A 295 -36.82 -44.54 19.43
CA SER A 295 -35.54 -44.99 19.99
C SER A 295 -35.45 -46.51 19.98
N LYS A 296 -34.66 -47.09 19.06
CA LYS A 296 -34.30 -48.51 19.14
C LYS A 296 -33.39 -48.71 20.36
N GLN A 297 -33.78 -49.61 21.27
CA GLN A 297 -32.94 -49.97 22.41
C GLN A 297 -31.57 -50.44 21.92
N LYS A 298 -30.53 -49.68 22.29
CA LYS A 298 -29.15 -50.02 21.99
C LYS A 298 -28.79 -51.18 22.91
N LYS A 299 -28.68 -52.40 22.35
CA LYS A 299 -28.09 -53.55 23.06
C LYS A 299 -26.74 -53.11 23.63
N THR A 300 -26.60 -53.20 24.94
CA THR A 300 -25.35 -52.96 25.66
C THR A 300 -24.27 -53.88 25.10
N LYS A 301 -23.23 -53.31 24.49
CA LYS A 301 -22.01 -54.06 24.18
C LYS A 301 -21.25 -54.24 25.50
N PRO A 302 -20.84 -55.46 25.88
CA PRO A 302 -20.02 -55.65 27.07
C PRO A 302 -18.61 -55.06 26.86
N SER A 303 -18.14 -54.35 27.87
CA SER A 303 -16.78 -53.78 27.95
C SER A 303 -15.75 -54.90 28.15
N ILE A 304 -14.63 -54.85 27.42
CA ILE A 304 -13.59 -55.89 27.37
C ILE A 304 -12.51 -55.67 28.45
N PHE A 305 -12.77 -54.88 29.50
CA PHE A 305 -11.80 -54.61 30.57
C PHE A 305 -12.30 -54.96 31.99
N SER A 306 -13.11 -56.00 32.14
CA SER A 306 -13.46 -56.57 33.45
C SER A 306 -13.09 -58.05 33.54
N CYS A 307 -11.80 -58.34 33.40
CA CYS A 307 -11.20 -59.63 33.72
C CYS A 307 -10.37 -59.51 35.01
N MET A 308 -11.04 -59.35 36.16
CA MET A 308 -10.46 -59.70 37.46
C MET A 308 -11.32 -60.79 38.11
N HIS A 309 -10.68 -61.92 38.39
CA HIS A 309 -11.31 -63.16 38.84
C HIS A 309 -11.71 -63.06 40.33
N PRO A 310 -12.96 -63.41 40.73
CA PRO A 310 -13.47 -63.25 42.10
C PRO A 310 -12.82 -64.09 43.22
N SER A 311 -11.76 -64.86 42.94
CA SER A 311 -11.16 -65.76 43.93
C SER A 311 -10.06 -65.14 44.80
N LEU A 312 -9.63 -63.90 44.54
CA LEU A 312 -8.55 -63.26 45.31
C LEU A 312 -9.02 -62.44 46.53
N TYR A 313 -10.32 -62.17 46.67
CA TYR A 313 -10.85 -61.43 47.83
C TYR A 313 -10.97 -62.26 49.12
N ARG A 314 -10.82 -63.59 49.07
CA ARG A 314 -10.96 -64.45 50.26
C ARG A 314 -9.66 -64.69 51.01
N LYS A 315 -8.49 -64.36 50.44
CA LYS A 315 -7.17 -64.60 51.08
C LYS A 315 -6.53 -63.39 51.77
N MET A 316 -7.20 -62.24 51.82
CA MET A 316 -6.67 -61.03 52.46
C MET A 316 -7.28 -60.71 53.84
N LYS A 317 -8.11 -61.61 54.41
CA LYS A 317 -8.67 -61.47 55.77
C LYS A 317 -8.20 -62.54 56.77
N ALA A 318 -7.18 -63.33 56.42
CA ALA A 318 -6.62 -64.35 57.31
C ALA A 318 -5.08 -64.31 57.31
N SER A 319 -4.50 -63.21 57.82
CA SER A 319 -3.10 -63.18 58.28
C SER A 319 -2.82 -61.90 59.08
N THR A 320 -3.27 -61.87 60.33
CA THR A 320 -2.56 -61.19 61.42
C THR A 320 -2.62 -62.13 62.62
N PRO A 321 -1.49 -62.73 63.04
CA PRO A 321 -1.40 -63.46 64.30
C PRO A 321 -1.36 -62.47 65.48
N THR A 322 -1.76 -63.01 66.62
CA THR A 322 -1.80 -62.47 68.00
C THR A 322 -0.67 -61.55 68.40
#